data_AF-A0A3C0RXX8-F1
#
_entry.id   AF-A0A3C0RXX8-F1
#
_cell.length_a   1.000
_cell.length_b   1.000
_cell.length_c   1.000
_cell.angle_alpha   90.00
_cell.angle_beta   90.00
_cell.angle_gamma   90.00
#
_symmetry.space_group_name_H-M   'P 1'
#
loop_
_entity.id
_entity.type
_entity.pdbx_description
1 polymer ?
#
loop_
_entity_poly.entity_id
_entity_poly.type
_entity_poly.pdbx_seq_one_letter_code
_entity_poly.pdbx_strand_id
1 'polypeptide(L)'
;MKKIFFGLAVLFSLGSCESIGFDDPSTLTNAEAIEKIKSLGYVLTTSSVQTAFNTTTNNAGGSHFSLWADQSTNTNGSQSWWDFANEPRLRLNNNSAYRGNAAVREVYSNFYQSNLDATKVIDLIEHQKLTIYDDKGADRTKDYLIGAYYAKGVSQGYLGAIFDRGLIVDDVNLKLKEFPNSYKELIENGVKHLDKTLQLIAETPNLNFDFLKGITISKGDLVLLINSLSARILSSVARDKTEAENLGSPYWNKVLTYANKGFTTDYTITTTVGGYYNALVDVLERPYGTASYVPADIKIAYLADKTNKTPTAYPTNNSVILGPIESDDKRFYQYFTYTNNFGILLEARGRGLFSNYMRSRWMYPKLSTLNVAGAVNPYFLAEETRLLRAEAKYWLKDYDGAAAELNASTASRKQKGGLPDVIATASALRDAIHYEYAIEIDGAGGTFVPFTFMRRNDLLQGGTPTQFPIPQIRLELIGEPVYTFGGKDAAGEKGKFGELGTARDNGWKPASP
;
A
#
# COMPACT_ATOMS: atom_id res chain seq x y z
N MET A 1 -41.00 84.81 24.18
CA MET A 1 -39.76 85.43 24.73
C MET A 1 -39.48 84.85 26.10
N LYS A 2 -38.19 84.63 26.40
CA LYS A 2 -37.57 84.04 27.60
C LYS A 2 -37.32 82.52 27.58
N LYS A 3 -36.04 82.21 27.35
CA LYS A 3 -35.35 80.98 27.73
C LYS A 3 -35.27 80.89 29.26
N ILE A 4 -35.48 79.71 29.82
CA ILE A 4 -34.90 79.28 31.10
C ILE A 4 -34.42 77.82 30.92
N PHE A 5 -33.13 77.61 31.18
CA PHE A 5 -32.42 76.32 31.31
C PHE A 5 -33.00 75.51 32.51
N PHE A 6 -32.83 74.22 32.78
CA PHE A 6 -31.83 73.14 32.60
C PHE A 6 -32.69 71.84 32.82
N GLY A 7 -32.45 70.64 32.32
CA GLY A 7 -31.20 69.94 32.05
C GLY A 7 -31.47 68.43 31.91
N LEU A 8 -30.43 67.73 31.42
CA LEU A 8 -30.23 66.28 31.29
C LEU A 8 -31.24 65.52 30.42
N ALA A 9 -30.90 64.46 29.70
CA ALA A 9 -29.69 63.86 29.16
C ALA A 9 -30.23 62.61 28.43
N VAL A 10 -29.55 62.15 27.39
CA VAL A 10 -29.28 60.73 27.06
C VAL A 10 -28.96 60.59 25.57
N LEU A 11 -27.88 59.85 25.34
CA LEU A 11 -27.25 59.52 24.08
C LEU A 11 -28.21 58.87 23.07
N PHE A 12 -28.06 59.25 21.80
CA PHE A 12 -28.42 58.41 20.67
C PHE A 12 -27.22 57.57 20.25
N SER A 13 -27.42 56.25 20.31
CA SER A 13 -26.67 55.23 19.61
C SER A 13 -27.08 55.19 18.13
N LEU A 14 -26.08 55.24 17.25
CA LEU A 14 -26.10 54.72 15.88
C LEU A 14 -24.82 53.86 15.81
N GLY A 15 -24.81 52.62 15.35
CA GLY A 15 -25.55 52.03 14.25
C GLY A 15 -24.53 51.45 13.28
N SER A 16 -24.39 50.13 13.30
CA SER A 16 -23.76 49.22 12.34
C SER A 16 -22.30 49.42 11.90
N CYS A 17 -21.46 48.44 12.27
CA CYS A 17 -20.71 47.66 11.29
C CYS A 17 -21.05 46.19 11.57
N GLU A 18 -21.86 45.57 10.70
CA GLU A 18 -21.83 44.11 10.57
C GLU A 18 -20.42 43.76 10.11
N SER A 19 -19.64 43.11 10.97
CA SER A 19 -18.43 42.46 10.50
C SER A 19 -18.87 41.29 9.62
N ILE A 20 -18.51 41.35 8.35
CA ILE A 20 -18.41 40.19 7.48
C ILE A 20 -17.26 39.35 8.03
N GLY A 21 -17.52 38.64 9.12
CA GLY A 21 -16.59 37.71 9.71
C GLY A 21 -16.58 36.46 8.85
N PHE A 22 -15.48 36.24 8.12
CA PHE A 22 -15.06 34.86 7.90
C PHE A 22 -15.02 34.21 9.28
N ASP A 23 -15.81 33.16 9.51
CA ASP A 23 -15.66 32.30 10.68
C ASP A 23 -14.20 31.85 10.69
N ASP A 24 -13.39 32.35 11.62
CA ASP A 24 -12.00 31.96 11.76
C ASP A 24 -11.96 30.55 12.36
N PRO A 25 -11.67 29.51 11.56
CA PRO A 25 -11.70 28.13 12.03
C PRO A 25 -10.56 27.82 13.01
N SER A 26 -9.61 28.74 13.23
CA SER A 26 -8.50 28.57 14.16
C SER A 26 -8.84 28.85 15.62
N THR A 27 -10.05 29.36 15.90
CA THR A 27 -10.49 29.73 17.25
C THR A 27 -11.32 28.66 17.96
N LEU A 28 -11.72 27.58 17.27
CA LEU A 28 -12.48 26.49 17.88
C LEU A 28 -11.54 25.51 18.60
N THR A 29 -11.72 25.37 19.90
CA THR A 29 -11.16 24.24 20.64
C THR A 29 -11.82 22.93 20.18
N ASN A 30 -11.17 21.78 20.41
CA ASN A 30 -11.78 20.48 20.12
C ASN A 30 -13.15 20.32 20.83
N ALA A 31 -13.29 20.87 22.04
CA ALA A 31 -14.56 20.86 22.78
C ALA A 31 -15.67 21.66 22.06
N GLU A 32 -15.36 22.87 21.57
CA GLU A 32 -16.32 23.69 20.82
C GLU A 32 -16.62 23.13 19.42
N ALA A 33 -15.64 22.49 18.78
CA ALA A 33 -15.83 21.79 17.52
C ALA A 33 -16.76 20.57 17.68
N ILE A 34 -16.67 19.84 18.79
CA ILE A 34 -17.56 18.70 19.10
C ILE A 34 -19.02 19.17 19.26
N GLU A 35 -19.25 20.31 19.92
CA GLU A 35 -20.61 20.86 20.09
C GLU A 35 -21.20 21.44 18.80
N LYS A 36 -20.36 22.04 17.93
CA LYS A 36 -20.81 22.66 16.68
C LYS A 36 -20.84 21.71 15.49
N ILE A 37 -20.01 20.68 15.46
CA ILE A 37 -19.93 19.67 14.41
C ILE A 37 -20.48 18.36 14.99
N LYS A 38 -21.82 18.22 14.99
CA LYS A 38 -22.51 16.99 15.40
C LYS A 38 -21.96 15.72 14.71
N SER A 39 -21.32 15.88 13.55
CA SER A 39 -20.75 14.82 12.74
C SER A 39 -19.22 14.67 12.84
N LEU A 40 -18.51 15.32 13.79
CA LEU A 40 -17.04 15.30 13.79
C LEU A 40 -16.45 13.88 13.80
N GLY A 41 -16.97 13.02 14.68
CA GLY A 41 -16.59 11.61 14.72
C GLY A 41 -16.93 10.87 13.42
N TYR A 42 -18.09 11.14 12.82
CA TYR A 42 -18.47 10.60 11.51
C TYR A 42 -17.48 11.01 10.41
N VAL A 43 -17.15 12.31 10.33
CA VAL A 43 -16.25 12.86 9.30
C VAL A 43 -14.85 12.28 9.45
N LEU A 44 -14.31 12.24 10.67
CA LEU A 44 -12.97 11.72 10.95
C LEU A 44 -12.88 10.20 10.72
N THR A 45 -13.87 9.41 11.12
CA THR A 45 -13.88 7.98 10.80
C THR A 45 -13.99 7.75 9.31
N THR A 46 -14.90 8.46 8.64
CA THR A 46 -15.11 8.30 7.19
C THR A 46 -13.86 8.69 6.42
N SER A 47 -13.22 9.81 6.76
CA SER A 47 -11.99 10.26 6.10
C SER A 47 -10.82 9.33 6.35
N SER A 48 -10.64 8.83 7.58
CA SER A 48 -9.55 7.89 7.91
C SER A 48 -9.73 6.56 7.19
N VAL A 49 -10.93 5.96 7.21
CA VAL A 49 -11.20 4.71 6.47
C VAL A 49 -10.96 4.89 4.97
N GLN A 50 -11.52 5.95 4.34
CA GLN A 50 -11.30 6.20 2.91
C GLN A 50 -9.81 6.44 2.59
N THR A 51 -9.10 7.19 3.43
CA THR A 51 -7.67 7.45 3.26
C THR A 51 -6.87 6.15 3.35
N ALA A 52 -7.15 5.27 4.31
CA ALA A 52 -6.51 3.96 4.42
C ALA A 52 -6.76 3.13 3.16
N PHE A 53 -8.02 2.95 2.74
CA PHE A 53 -8.36 2.17 1.54
C PHE A 53 -7.65 2.70 0.29
N ASN A 54 -7.72 4.00 0.03
CA ASN A 54 -7.09 4.62 -1.12
C ASN A 54 -5.56 4.49 -1.08
N THR A 55 -4.95 4.58 0.10
CA THR A 55 -3.49 4.55 0.24
C THR A 55 -2.92 3.14 0.09
N THR A 56 -3.65 2.10 0.53
CA THR A 56 -3.24 0.68 0.36
C THR A 56 -3.16 0.22 -1.11
N THR A 57 -3.73 1.00 -2.03
CA THR A 57 -3.75 0.71 -3.48
C THR A 57 -3.36 1.94 -4.31
N ASN A 58 -2.51 2.82 -3.75
CA ASN A 58 -2.13 4.06 -4.41
C ASN A 58 -1.05 3.86 -5.49
N ASN A 59 -1.06 4.75 -6.49
CA ASN A 59 0.01 4.81 -7.49
C ASN A 59 1.31 5.41 -6.92
N ALA A 60 1.20 6.51 -6.14
CA ALA A 60 2.36 7.33 -5.84
C ALA A 60 3.46 6.56 -5.12
N GLY A 61 3.15 5.59 -4.26
CA GLY A 61 4.13 4.61 -3.77
C GLY A 61 4.14 3.32 -4.58
N GLY A 62 2.97 2.86 -5.06
CA GLY A 62 2.84 1.52 -5.60
C GLY A 62 3.60 1.27 -6.89
N SER A 63 3.62 2.24 -7.81
CA SER A 63 4.40 2.12 -9.04
C SER A 63 5.89 2.12 -8.76
N HIS A 64 6.33 2.90 -7.76
CA HIS A 64 7.73 2.94 -7.33
C HIS A 64 8.20 1.63 -6.70
N PHE A 65 7.39 1.00 -5.86
CA PHE A 65 7.67 -0.36 -5.38
C PHE A 65 7.62 -1.39 -6.51
N SER A 66 6.71 -1.24 -7.47
CA SER A 66 6.67 -2.09 -8.68
C SER A 66 7.97 -2.00 -9.48
N LEU A 67 8.58 -0.81 -9.58
CA LEU A 67 9.87 -0.58 -10.26
C LEU A 67 11.07 -1.12 -9.46
N TRP A 68 11.04 -1.02 -8.12
CA TRP A 68 12.05 -1.65 -7.26
C TRP A 68 11.97 -3.17 -7.22
N ALA A 69 10.77 -3.71 -7.42
CA ALA A 69 10.54 -5.14 -7.52
C ALA A 69 10.75 -5.69 -8.92
N ASP A 70 11.11 -4.87 -9.92
CA ASP A 70 11.14 -5.31 -11.34
C ASP A 70 9.84 -6.00 -11.77
N GLN A 71 8.71 -5.53 -11.25
CA GLN A 71 7.40 -5.84 -11.83
C GLN A 71 7.11 -4.90 -12.99
N SER A 72 7.63 -3.68 -12.91
CA SER A 72 7.52 -2.66 -13.95
C SER A 72 8.88 -2.13 -14.33
N THR A 73 8.95 -1.59 -15.54
CA THR A 73 10.08 -0.79 -15.99
C THR A 73 9.60 0.59 -16.46
N ASN A 74 10.46 1.60 -16.37
CA ASN A 74 10.17 2.91 -16.94
C ASN A 74 11.44 3.74 -17.14
N THR A 75 11.44 4.58 -18.16
CA THR A 75 12.44 5.64 -18.35
C THR A 75 11.84 7.04 -18.31
N ASN A 76 10.55 7.18 -17.99
CA ASN A 76 9.86 8.47 -17.89
C ASN A 76 10.33 9.24 -16.66
N GLY A 77 10.41 10.58 -16.78
CA GLY A 77 10.70 11.49 -15.67
C GLY A 77 9.48 11.85 -14.82
N SER A 78 8.27 11.39 -15.20
CA SER A 78 7.04 11.52 -14.41
C SER A 78 7.24 10.86 -13.04
N GLN A 79 7.00 11.63 -11.97
CA GLN A 79 7.22 11.20 -10.58
C GLN A 79 8.61 10.58 -10.34
N SER A 80 9.59 10.90 -11.21
CA SER A 80 10.92 10.29 -11.24
C SER A 80 10.93 8.75 -11.23
N TRP A 81 10.00 8.11 -11.95
CA TRP A 81 9.98 6.64 -12.05
C TRP A 81 11.29 6.05 -12.57
N TRP A 82 11.95 6.72 -13.51
CA TRP A 82 13.26 6.27 -14.00
C TRP A 82 14.28 6.09 -12.87
N ASP A 83 14.35 7.00 -11.91
CA ASP A 83 15.30 6.93 -10.79
C ASP A 83 15.07 5.68 -9.91
N PHE A 84 13.87 5.09 -9.95
CA PHE A 84 13.50 3.87 -9.24
C PHE A 84 13.74 2.61 -10.09
N ALA A 85 13.73 2.71 -11.42
CA ALA A 85 14.03 1.60 -12.33
C ALA A 85 15.51 1.54 -12.73
N ASN A 86 16.26 2.64 -12.59
CA ASN A 86 17.60 2.76 -13.14
C ASN A 86 18.53 1.64 -12.64
N GLU A 87 19.33 1.13 -13.56
CA GLU A 87 20.32 0.09 -13.32
C GLU A 87 21.71 0.61 -13.71
N PRO A 88 22.71 0.61 -12.81
CA PRO A 88 22.64 0.17 -11.41
C PRO A 88 21.71 1.07 -10.56
N ARG A 89 21.21 0.50 -9.46
CA ARG A 89 20.25 1.18 -8.57
C ARG A 89 20.86 2.45 -7.98
N LEU A 90 20.07 3.52 -8.02
CA LEU A 90 20.45 4.81 -7.44
C LEU A 90 20.16 4.83 -5.94
N ARG A 91 20.92 5.66 -5.21
CA ARG A 91 20.59 6.01 -3.84
C ARG A 91 19.29 6.83 -3.84
N LEU A 92 18.34 6.47 -2.98
CA LEU A 92 17.06 7.15 -2.92
C LEU A 92 17.28 8.62 -2.54
N ASN A 93 16.67 9.53 -3.28
CA ASN A 93 16.69 10.95 -2.96
C ASN A 93 15.56 11.27 -1.98
N ASN A 94 15.89 11.48 -0.70
CA ASN A 94 14.93 11.87 0.34
C ASN A 94 14.67 13.39 0.39
N ASN A 95 15.13 14.15 -0.61
CA ASN A 95 14.91 15.60 -0.63
C ASN A 95 13.41 15.94 -0.84
N SER A 96 12.87 16.90 -0.11
CA SER A 96 11.47 17.31 -0.20
C SER A 96 11.10 18.02 -1.51
N ALA A 97 12.08 18.63 -2.18
CA ALA A 97 11.93 19.25 -3.51
C ALA A 97 12.13 18.25 -4.66
N TYR A 98 12.57 17.01 -4.39
CA TYR A 98 12.73 15.98 -5.41
C TYR A 98 11.36 15.53 -5.94
N ARG A 99 11.19 15.46 -7.26
CA ARG A 99 9.91 15.09 -7.88
C ARG A 99 9.43 13.68 -7.47
N GLY A 100 10.35 12.74 -7.30
CA GLY A 100 10.03 11.39 -6.82
C GLY A 100 9.72 11.31 -5.32
N ASN A 101 9.86 12.40 -4.56
CA ASN A 101 9.48 12.47 -3.15
C ASN A 101 7.99 12.16 -2.93
N ALA A 102 7.14 12.33 -3.95
CA ALA A 102 5.75 11.91 -3.92
C ALA A 102 5.57 10.46 -3.44
N ALA A 103 6.48 9.54 -3.81
CA ALA A 103 6.42 8.15 -3.38
C ALA A 103 6.58 7.93 -1.89
N VAL A 104 7.45 8.71 -1.28
CA VAL A 104 7.74 8.64 0.16
C VAL A 104 6.70 9.44 0.93
N ARG A 105 6.48 10.69 0.53
CA ARG A 105 5.64 11.66 1.24
C ARG A 105 4.17 11.29 1.23
N GLU A 106 3.59 10.89 0.10
CA GLU A 106 2.14 10.66 0.02
C GLU A 106 1.74 9.44 0.85
N VAL A 107 2.48 8.34 0.73
CA VAL A 107 2.25 7.13 1.53
C VAL A 107 2.43 7.43 3.02
N TYR A 108 3.52 8.10 3.40
CA TYR A 108 3.75 8.46 4.81
C TYR A 108 2.63 9.35 5.34
N SER A 109 2.34 10.45 4.65
CA SER A 109 1.41 11.48 5.12
C SER A 109 -0.01 10.94 5.23
N ASN A 110 -0.45 10.14 4.25
CA ASN A 110 -1.81 9.61 4.26
C ASN A 110 -2.02 8.58 5.37
N PHE A 111 -1.11 7.61 5.53
CA PHE A 111 -1.24 6.65 6.63
C PHE A 111 -1.06 7.32 7.99
N TYR A 112 -0.11 8.25 8.13
CA TYR A 112 0.06 8.99 9.36
C TYR A 112 -1.19 9.81 9.72
N GLN A 113 -1.78 10.51 8.75
CA GLN A 113 -3.00 11.29 8.93
C GLN A 113 -4.20 10.40 9.28
N SER A 114 -4.38 9.30 8.54
CA SER A 114 -5.44 8.32 8.82
C SER A 114 -5.29 7.72 10.23
N ASN A 115 -4.06 7.42 10.67
CA ASN A 115 -3.78 6.94 12.02
C ASN A 115 -4.17 8.01 13.06
N LEU A 116 -3.73 9.26 12.86
CA LEU A 116 -4.01 10.36 13.78
C LEU A 116 -5.52 10.63 13.92
N ASP A 117 -6.25 10.68 12.80
CA ASP A 117 -7.69 10.95 12.82
C ASP A 117 -8.46 9.81 13.48
N ALA A 118 -8.06 8.56 13.24
CA ALA A 118 -8.61 7.42 13.93
C ALA A 118 -8.33 7.45 15.45
N THR A 119 -7.11 7.84 15.86
CA THR A 119 -6.77 8.00 17.28
C THR A 119 -7.65 9.05 17.96
N LYS A 120 -7.93 10.17 17.28
CA LYS A 120 -8.87 11.18 17.80
C LYS A 120 -10.27 10.62 17.99
N VAL A 121 -10.79 9.84 17.02
CA VAL A 121 -12.11 9.21 17.16
C VAL A 121 -12.14 8.24 18.33
N ILE A 122 -11.12 7.42 18.48
CA ILE A 122 -11.01 6.48 19.61
C ILE A 122 -11.00 7.25 20.93
N ASP A 123 -10.25 8.34 21.03
CA ASP A 123 -10.23 9.19 22.23
C ASP A 123 -11.60 9.81 22.55
N LEU A 124 -12.27 10.38 21.53
CA LEU A 124 -13.62 10.94 21.67
C LEU A 124 -14.61 9.91 22.24
N ILE A 125 -14.60 8.68 21.71
CA ILE A 125 -15.55 7.64 22.11
C ILE A 125 -15.16 7.00 23.45
N GLU A 126 -13.92 6.53 23.58
CA GLU A 126 -13.51 5.68 24.69
C GLU A 126 -13.10 6.47 25.93
N HIS A 127 -12.51 7.67 25.77
CA HIS A 127 -12.05 8.49 26.88
C HIS A 127 -13.01 9.62 27.20
N GLN A 128 -13.47 10.37 26.19
CA GLN A 128 -14.40 11.50 26.37
C GLN A 128 -15.87 11.07 26.42
N LYS A 129 -16.16 9.77 26.20
CA LYS A 129 -17.51 9.17 26.28
C LYS A 129 -18.53 9.81 25.34
N LEU A 130 -18.08 10.32 24.20
CA LEU A 130 -18.94 10.89 23.18
C LEU A 130 -19.76 9.80 22.49
N THR A 131 -21.06 10.05 22.34
CA THR A 131 -21.96 9.23 21.51
C THR A 131 -22.08 9.90 20.14
N ILE A 132 -21.94 9.13 19.06
CA ILE A 132 -22.00 9.63 17.69
C ILE A 132 -23.26 9.10 17.01
N TYR A 133 -24.10 10.03 16.58
CA TYR A 133 -25.34 9.75 15.86
C TYR A 133 -25.15 9.95 14.35
N ASP A 134 -25.91 9.21 13.54
CA ASP A 134 -26.02 9.51 12.11
C ASP A 134 -27.01 10.65 11.81
N ASP A 135 -27.14 11.03 10.54
CA ASP A 135 -28.04 12.10 10.10
C ASP A 135 -29.53 11.79 10.38
N LYS A 136 -29.87 10.52 10.64
CA LYS A 136 -31.23 10.08 11.02
C LYS A 136 -31.42 10.01 12.53
N GLY A 137 -30.39 10.34 13.32
CA GLY A 137 -30.41 10.31 14.78
C GLY A 137 -30.21 8.92 15.40
N ALA A 138 -29.80 7.92 14.62
CA ALA A 138 -29.47 6.60 15.17
C ALA A 138 -28.06 6.60 15.77
N ASP A 139 -27.91 6.01 16.95
CA ASP A 139 -26.59 5.81 17.58
C ASP A 139 -25.77 4.81 16.74
N ARG A 140 -24.66 5.29 16.20
CA ARG A 140 -23.71 4.51 15.41
C ARG A 140 -22.31 4.50 16.02
N THR A 141 -22.20 4.85 17.31
CA THR A 141 -20.91 4.95 18.03
C THR A 141 -20.03 3.72 17.86
N LYS A 142 -20.61 2.52 17.93
CA LYS A 142 -19.86 1.26 17.72
C LYS A 142 -19.33 1.10 16.30
N ASP A 143 -20.10 1.48 15.28
CA ASP A 143 -19.66 1.43 13.89
C ASP A 143 -18.45 2.34 13.68
N TYR A 144 -18.51 3.57 14.23
CA TYR A 144 -17.40 4.52 14.13
C TYR A 144 -16.15 4.07 14.86
N LEU A 145 -16.32 3.45 16.03
CA LEU A 145 -15.21 2.88 16.79
C LEU A 145 -14.54 1.74 16.03
N ILE A 146 -15.32 0.85 15.41
CA ILE A 146 -14.82 -0.23 14.54
C ILE A 146 -14.08 0.37 13.33
N GLY A 147 -14.64 1.38 12.67
CA GLY A 147 -14.00 2.08 11.55
C GLY A 147 -12.66 2.73 11.94
N ALA A 148 -12.61 3.37 13.11
CA ALA A 148 -11.40 4.00 13.61
C ALA A 148 -10.30 2.97 13.94
N TYR A 149 -10.60 1.92 14.73
CA TYR A 149 -9.62 0.87 15.01
C TYR A 149 -9.13 0.15 13.75
N TYR A 150 -10.01 -0.08 12.76
CA TYR A 150 -9.64 -0.60 11.44
C TYR A 150 -8.63 0.32 10.75
N ALA A 151 -8.98 1.59 10.56
CA ALA A 151 -8.14 2.55 9.83
C ALA A 151 -6.78 2.75 10.51
N LYS A 152 -6.78 2.78 11.84
CA LYS A 152 -5.59 2.85 12.69
C LYS A 152 -4.69 1.63 12.52
N GLY A 153 -5.25 0.43 12.63
CA GLY A 153 -4.51 -0.83 12.51
C GLY A 153 -3.87 -0.99 11.13
N VAL A 154 -4.63 -0.74 10.06
CA VAL A 154 -4.11 -0.76 8.69
C VAL A 154 -3.01 0.27 8.50
N SER A 155 -3.25 1.52 8.89
CA SER A 155 -2.30 2.60 8.65
C SER A 155 -0.98 2.39 9.36
N GLN A 156 -1.02 1.99 10.64
CA GLN A 156 0.18 1.77 11.42
C GLN A 156 0.96 0.52 10.97
N GLY A 157 0.25 -0.55 10.63
CA GLY A 157 0.87 -1.75 10.06
C GLY A 157 1.55 -1.48 8.72
N TYR A 158 0.94 -0.69 7.84
CA TYR A 158 1.53 -0.30 6.56
C TYR A 158 2.72 0.65 6.72
N LEU A 159 2.68 1.58 7.67
CA LEU A 159 3.84 2.41 8.01
C LEU A 159 5.04 1.54 8.40
N GLY A 160 4.83 0.53 9.24
CA GLY A 160 5.90 -0.43 9.58
C GLY A 160 6.31 -1.34 8.42
N ALA A 161 5.42 -1.71 7.49
CA ALA A 161 5.81 -2.51 6.32
C ALA A 161 6.74 -1.75 5.35
N ILE A 162 6.59 -0.42 5.31
CA ILE A 162 7.15 0.48 4.30
C ILE A 162 8.38 1.26 4.80
N PHE A 163 8.33 1.79 6.02
CA PHE A 163 9.37 2.67 6.58
C PHE A 163 10.28 1.93 7.55
N ASP A 164 11.48 2.46 7.80
CA ASP A 164 12.43 1.90 8.78
C ASP A 164 11.95 2.08 10.23
N ARG A 165 11.27 3.20 10.48
CA ARG A 165 10.80 3.59 11.81
C ARG A 165 9.62 4.53 11.74
N GLY A 166 9.10 4.91 12.90
CA GLY A 166 8.04 5.90 13.00
C GLY A 166 7.63 6.18 14.43
N LEU A 167 6.37 6.60 14.58
CA LEU A 167 5.77 6.94 15.86
C LEU A 167 4.49 6.12 16.06
N ILE A 168 4.37 5.48 17.23
CA ILE A 168 3.11 4.89 17.67
C ILE A 168 2.21 6.01 18.22
N VAL A 169 1.15 6.35 17.49
CA VAL A 169 0.23 7.44 17.84
C VAL A 169 -1.00 6.88 18.55
N ASP A 170 -0.80 6.32 19.75
CA ASP A 170 -1.90 5.74 20.56
C ASP A 170 -2.54 6.71 21.55
N ASP A 171 -1.86 7.80 21.85
CA ASP A 171 -2.35 8.86 22.73
C ASP A 171 -2.34 10.19 21.97
N VAL A 172 -3.47 10.92 22.02
CA VAL A 172 -3.63 12.23 21.38
C VAL A 172 -2.73 13.31 21.99
N ASN A 173 -2.19 13.06 23.19
CA ASN A 173 -1.34 13.99 23.94
C ASN A 173 0.16 13.69 23.84
N LEU A 174 0.57 12.83 22.90
CA LEU A 174 1.99 12.49 22.71
C LEU A 174 2.84 13.75 22.42
N LYS A 175 3.90 13.93 23.21
CA LYS A 175 4.87 15.03 23.07
C LYS A 175 6.28 14.51 22.80
N LEU A 176 6.40 13.57 21.87
CA LEU A 176 7.70 13.02 21.46
C LEU A 176 8.33 13.88 20.35
N LYS A 177 9.65 14.07 20.43
CA LYS A 177 10.48 14.76 19.42
C LYS A 177 11.49 13.81 18.80
N GLU A 178 11.06 12.59 18.53
CA GLU A 178 11.85 11.54 17.91
C GLU A 178 10.93 10.54 17.21
N PHE A 179 11.52 9.67 16.38
CA PHE A 179 10.87 8.49 15.82
C PHE A 179 11.48 7.23 16.46
N PRO A 180 11.06 6.85 17.68
CA PRO A 180 11.74 5.82 18.45
C PRO A 180 11.31 4.41 18.04
N ASN A 181 10.13 4.28 17.43
CA ASN A 181 9.52 2.98 17.20
C ASN A 181 10.02 2.36 15.91
N SER A 182 10.56 1.15 16.04
CA SER A 182 10.97 0.31 14.93
C SER A 182 9.79 -0.12 14.06
N TYR A 183 10.08 -0.47 12.82
CA TYR A 183 9.11 -1.08 11.90
C TYR A 183 8.39 -2.31 12.49
N LYS A 184 9.06 -3.09 13.35
CA LYS A 184 8.47 -4.25 14.05
C LYS A 184 7.39 -3.81 15.04
N GLU A 185 7.71 -2.84 15.89
CA GLU A 185 6.76 -2.32 16.88
C GLU A 185 5.55 -1.67 16.20
N LEU A 186 5.76 -0.97 15.08
CA LEU A 186 4.66 -0.41 14.27
C LEU A 186 3.74 -1.52 13.72
N ILE A 187 4.31 -2.60 13.18
CA ILE A 187 3.54 -3.73 12.67
C ILE A 187 2.78 -4.45 13.79
N GLU A 188 3.44 -4.73 14.91
CA GLU A 188 2.83 -5.37 16.07
C GLU A 188 1.65 -4.57 16.62
N ASN A 189 1.81 -3.25 16.76
CA ASN A 189 0.75 -2.39 17.22
C ASN A 189 -0.40 -2.27 16.21
N GLY A 190 -0.09 -2.20 14.91
CA GLY A 190 -1.11 -2.21 13.86
C GLY A 190 -1.99 -3.47 13.91
N VAL A 191 -1.37 -4.65 14.03
CA VAL A 191 -2.08 -5.93 14.13
C VAL A 191 -2.89 -6.03 15.43
N LYS A 192 -2.37 -5.51 16.55
CA LYS A 192 -3.12 -5.41 17.82
C LYS A 192 -4.42 -4.61 17.66
N HIS A 193 -4.40 -3.50 16.93
CA HIS A 193 -5.60 -2.70 16.64
C HIS A 193 -6.58 -3.42 15.71
N LEU A 194 -6.06 -4.20 14.75
CA LEU A 194 -6.89 -5.07 13.91
C LEU A 194 -7.56 -6.20 14.72
N ASP A 195 -6.86 -6.78 15.70
CA ASP A 195 -7.45 -7.76 16.62
C ASP A 195 -8.56 -7.12 17.48
N LYS A 196 -8.33 -5.90 17.98
CA LYS A 196 -9.37 -5.14 18.69
C LYS A 196 -10.58 -4.86 17.80
N THR A 197 -10.35 -4.57 16.52
CA THR A 197 -11.43 -4.39 15.53
C THR A 197 -12.27 -5.66 15.41
N LEU A 198 -11.64 -6.84 15.29
CA LEU A 198 -12.35 -8.13 15.22
C LEU A 198 -13.20 -8.38 16.48
N GLN A 199 -12.69 -8.04 17.67
CA GLN A 199 -13.43 -8.14 18.92
C GLN A 199 -14.69 -7.26 18.90
N LEU A 200 -14.54 -5.97 18.54
CA LEU A 200 -15.66 -5.03 18.47
C LEU A 200 -16.71 -5.44 17.43
N ILE A 201 -16.29 -6.00 16.30
CA ILE A 201 -17.19 -6.56 15.28
C ILE A 201 -18.03 -7.71 15.86
N ALA A 202 -17.43 -8.60 16.65
CA ALA A 202 -18.16 -9.70 17.30
C ALA A 202 -19.24 -9.18 18.25
N GLU A 203 -18.96 -8.09 18.97
CA GLU A 203 -19.84 -7.41 19.92
C GLU A 203 -20.91 -6.50 19.26
N THR A 204 -20.90 -6.39 17.93
CA THR A 204 -21.78 -5.51 17.14
C THR A 204 -22.51 -6.32 16.06
N PRO A 205 -23.69 -6.92 16.36
CA PRO A 205 -24.44 -7.74 15.40
C PRO A 205 -24.93 -6.97 14.19
N ASN A 206 -25.41 -5.73 14.39
CA ASN A 206 -26.01 -4.88 13.36
C ASN A 206 -25.01 -3.84 12.80
N LEU A 207 -23.73 -4.22 12.70
CA LEU A 207 -22.69 -3.34 12.18
C LEU A 207 -23.07 -2.83 10.79
N ASN A 208 -23.08 -1.51 10.61
CA ASN A 208 -23.11 -0.87 9.30
C ASN A 208 -21.72 -0.30 9.01
N PHE A 209 -21.00 -0.84 8.01
CA PHE A 209 -19.67 -0.35 7.62
C PHE A 209 -19.75 0.29 6.22
N ASP A 210 -20.24 1.52 6.17
CA ASP A 210 -20.57 2.29 4.95
C ASP A 210 -19.68 3.53 4.78
N PHE A 211 -18.44 3.45 5.27
CA PHE A 211 -17.49 4.57 5.23
C PHE A 211 -16.91 4.85 3.84
N LEU A 212 -17.05 3.92 2.89
CA LEU A 212 -16.67 4.12 1.51
C LEU A 212 -17.84 4.66 0.71
N LYS A 213 -17.61 5.68 -0.11
CA LYS A 213 -18.67 6.35 -0.86
C LYS A 213 -19.45 5.36 -1.75
N GLY A 214 -20.73 5.18 -1.42
CA GLY A 214 -21.65 4.30 -2.15
C GLY A 214 -21.37 2.81 -1.99
N ILE A 215 -20.54 2.43 -1.00
CA ILE A 215 -20.15 1.04 -0.74
C ILE A 215 -20.33 0.74 0.75
N THR A 216 -21.14 -0.28 1.03
CA THR A 216 -21.27 -0.87 2.36
C THR A 216 -20.54 -2.21 2.36
N ILE A 217 -19.51 -2.34 3.18
CA ILE A 217 -18.78 -3.60 3.38
C ILE A 217 -19.56 -4.45 4.36
N SER A 218 -19.85 -5.70 3.97
CA SER A 218 -20.56 -6.61 4.87
C SER A 218 -19.71 -6.94 6.10
N LYS A 219 -20.35 -7.27 7.22
CA LYS A 219 -19.65 -7.75 8.42
C LYS A 219 -18.73 -8.95 8.13
N GLY A 220 -19.20 -9.88 7.29
CA GLY A 220 -18.43 -11.05 6.88
C GLY A 220 -17.18 -10.66 6.08
N ASP A 221 -17.35 -9.82 5.05
CA ASP A 221 -16.23 -9.36 4.23
C ASP A 221 -15.24 -8.52 5.03
N LEU A 222 -15.69 -7.72 5.98
CA LEU A 222 -14.82 -6.95 6.85
C LEU A 222 -13.95 -7.87 7.73
N VAL A 223 -14.51 -8.95 8.28
CA VAL A 223 -13.74 -9.94 9.05
C VAL A 223 -12.71 -10.65 8.15
N LEU A 224 -13.09 -11.08 6.95
CA LEU A 224 -12.19 -11.70 5.99
C LEU A 224 -11.08 -10.73 5.56
N LEU A 225 -11.42 -9.46 5.35
CA LEU A 225 -10.48 -8.42 4.96
C LEU A 225 -9.47 -8.14 6.06
N ILE A 226 -9.90 -7.99 7.32
CA ILE A 226 -9.00 -7.75 8.44
C ILE A 226 -8.02 -8.91 8.60
N ASN A 227 -8.49 -10.16 8.53
CA ASN A 227 -7.59 -11.32 8.60
C ASN A 227 -6.61 -11.35 7.42
N SER A 228 -7.07 -11.05 6.20
CA SER A 228 -6.22 -11.02 5.01
C SER A 228 -5.14 -9.93 5.09
N LEU A 229 -5.50 -8.73 5.54
CA LEU A 229 -4.58 -7.62 5.77
C LEU A 229 -3.59 -7.91 6.90
N SER A 230 -4.03 -8.51 8.01
CA SER A 230 -3.14 -8.92 9.11
C SER A 230 -2.08 -9.91 8.64
N ALA A 231 -2.46 -10.90 7.80
CA ALA A 231 -1.51 -11.84 7.22
C ALA A 231 -0.48 -11.13 6.31
N ARG A 232 -0.93 -10.23 5.42
CA ARG A 232 -0.07 -9.42 4.53
C ARG A 232 0.90 -8.52 5.31
N ILE A 233 0.41 -7.85 6.35
CA ILE A 233 1.21 -6.93 7.16
C ILE A 233 2.30 -7.72 7.90
N LEU A 234 1.94 -8.83 8.55
CA LEU A 234 2.89 -9.67 9.27
C LEU A 234 3.94 -10.29 8.34
N SER A 235 3.53 -10.83 7.19
CA SER A 235 4.49 -11.40 6.22
C SER A 235 5.46 -10.35 5.65
N SER A 236 5.15 -9.07 5.80
CA SER A 236 5.96 -7.96 5.31
C SER A 236 6.96 -7.43 6.36
N VAL A 237 7.12 -8.04 7.54
CA VAL A 237 8.12 -7.59 8.53
C VAL A 237 9.54 -7.64 7.99
N ALA A 238 9.97 -8.81 7.48
CA ALA A 238 11.38 -9.08 7.22
C ALA A 238 11.95 -8.21 6.10
N ARG A 239 13.16 -7.70 6.32
CA ARG A 239 13.90 -6.87 5.35
C ARG A 239 14.92 -7.65 4.51
N ASP A 240 15.24 -8.88 4.93
CA ASP A 240 16.05 -9.83 4.17
C ASP A 240 15.66 -11.28 4.52
N LYS A 241 16.22 -12.24 3.78
CA LYS A 241 15.95 -13.67 4.00
C LYS A 241 16.39 -14.14 5.40
N THR A 242 17.54 -13.67 5.87
CA THR A 242 18.06 -14.01 7.20
C THR A 242 17.10 -13.58 8.30
N GLU A 243 16.53 -12.38 8.18
CA GLU A 243 15.53 -11.90 9.12
C GLU A 243 14.25 -12.75 9.06
N ALA A 244 13.76 -13.11 7.86
CA ALA A 244 12.59 -13.96 7.70
C ALA A 244 12.77 -15.34 8.37
N GLU A 245 13.96 -15.94 8.28
CA GLU A 245 14.33 -17.17 8.98
C GLU A 245 14.33 -16.98 10.50
N ASN A 246 14.88 -15.86 10.98
CA ASN A 246 15.01 -15.55 12.41
C ASN A 246 13.67 -15.22 13.11
N LEU A 247 12.62 -14.86 12.37
CA LEU A 247 11.27 -14.70 12.95
C LEU A 247 10.74 -16.00 13.58
N GLY A 248 11.16 -17.15 13.04
CA GLY A 248 10.88 -18.46 13.60
C GLY A 248 9.41 -18.90 13.55
N SER A 249 9.16 -20.13 14.01
CA SER A 249 7.86 -20.79 13.89
C SER A 249 6.69 -20.05 14.55
N PRO A 250 6.82 -19.43 15.75
CA PRO A 250 5.70 -18.71 16.36
C PRO A 250 5.16 -17.58 15.47
N TYR A 251 6.05 -16.86 14.79
CA TYR A 251 5.68 -15.76 13.93
C TYR A 251 4.98 -16.25 12.65
N TRP A 252 5.56 -17.24 11.97
CA TRP A 252 4.97 -17.80 10.75
C TRP A 252 3.66 -18.55 11.00
N ASN A 253 3.48 -19.17 12.17
CA ASN A 253 2.18 -19.70 12.59
C ASN A 253 1.13 -18.60 12.78
N LYS A 254 1.53 -17.41 13.23
CA LYS A 254 0.63 -16.25 13.33
C LYS A 254 0.18 -15.80 11.93
N VAL A 255 1.11 -15.67 10.97
CA VAL A 255 0.79 -15.38 9.56
C VAL A 255 -0.20 -16.42 9.00
N LEU A 256 0.10 -17.71 9.17
CA LEU A 256 -0.73 -18.81 8.70
C LEU A 256 -2.14 -18.77 9.33
N THR A 257 -2.24 -18.44 10.62
CA THR A 257 -3.52 -18.36 11.33
C THR A 257 -4.44 -17.29 10.75
N TYR A 258 -3.91 -16.10 10.45
CA TYR A 258 -4.69 -15.05 9.79
C TYR A 258 -5.02 -15.42 8.35
N ALA A 259 -4.05 -15.96 7.59
CA ALA A 259 -4.28 -16.37 6.21
C ALA A 259 -5.34 -17.48 6.08
N ASN A 260 -5.44 -18.40 7.04
CA ASN A 260 -6.50 -19.41 7.08
C ASN A 260 -7.92 -18.82 7.28
N LYS A 261 -8.01 -17.60 7.83
CA LYS A 261 -9.26 -16.88 8.10
C LYS A 261 -9.51 -15.74 7.09
N GLY A 262 -8.66 -15.62 6.07
CA GLY A 262 -8.77 -14.60 5.03
C GLY A 262 -9.69 -15.03 3.89
N PHE A 263 -9.70 -14.23 2.82
CA PHE A 263 -10.54 -14.47 1.64
C PHE A 263 -10.25 -15.81 0.96
N THR A 264 -11.33 -16.44 0.49
CA THR A 264 -11.30 -17.63 -0.38
C THR A 264 -11.87 -17.35 -1.77
N THR A 265 -12.45 -16.17 -1.97
CA THR A 265 -12.90 -15.59 -3.26
C THR A 265 -12.36 -14.17 -3.39
N ASP A 266 -12.08 -13.73 -4.61
CA ASP A 266 -11.56 -12.37 -4.84
C ASP A 266 -12.52 -11.31 -4.27
N TYR A 267 -11.97 -10.36 -3.52
CA TYR A 267 -12.70 -9.22 -3.01
C TYR A 267 -12.49 -8.02 -3.92
N THR A 268 -13.57 -7.64 -4.62
CA THR A 268 -13.59 -6.56 -5.60
C THR A 268 -14.55 -5.45 -5.17
N ILE A 269 -14.23 -4.21 -5.52
CA ILE A 269 -15.08 -3.04 -5.27
C ILE A 269 -15.53 -2.45 -6.60
N THR A 270 -16.83 -2.22 -6.77
CA THR A 270 -17.34 -1.52 -7.96
C THR A 270 -17.22 -0.01 -7.76
N THR A 271 -16.57 0.68 -8.69
CA THR A 271 -16.41 2.14 -8.61
C THR A 271 -17.76 2.84 -8.76
N THR A 272 -17.98 3.85 -7.91
CA THR A 272 -19.09 4.81 -8.00
C THR A 272 -18.53 6.20 -8.31
N VAL A 273 -19.38 7.16 -8.69
CA VAL A 273 -18.92 8.52 -9.04
C VAL A 273 -18.21 9.19 -7.86
N GLY A 274 -16.91 9.42 -8.01
CA GLY A 274 -16.03 9.98 -6.96
C GLY A 274 -15.83 9.02 -5.76
N GLY A 275 -16.03 7.71 -5.97
CA GLY A 275 -15.77 6.67 -4.99
C GLY A 275 -14.39 6.05 -5.13
N TYR A 276 -14.19 4.92 -4.44
CA TYR A 276 -12.94 4.16 -4.49
C TYR A 276 -12.64 3.62 -5.89
N TYR A 277 -11.35 3.62 -6.25
CA TYR A 277 -10.79 2.83 -7.35
C TYR A 277 -9.33 2.45 -7.00
N ASN A 278 -8.84 1.36 -7.56
CA ASN A 278 -7.47 0.90 -7.41
C ASN A 278 -6.55 1.72 -8.31
N ALA A 279 -6.01 2.80 -7.75
CA ALA A 279 -5.17 3.75 -8.48
C ALA A 279 -3.84 3.16 -8.95
N LEU A 280 -3.32 2.14 -8.27
CA LEU A 280 -2.12 1.43 -8.71
C LEU A 280 -2.38 0.69 -10.01
N VAL A 281 -3.39 -0.19 -10.05
CA VAL A 281 -3.74 -0.95 -11.26
C VAL A 281 -4.13 0.00 -12.40
N ASP A 282 -4.88 1.07 -12.12
CA ASP A 282 -5.24 2.07 -13.14
C ASP A 282 -4.01 2.68 -13.83
N VAL A 283 -2.91 2.90 -13.09
CA VAL A 283 -1.69 3.46 -13.66
C VAL A 283 -0.81 2.39 -14.33
N LEU A 284 -0.69 1.20 -13.73
CA LEU A 284 0.15 0.12 -14.27
C LEU A 284 -0.38 -0.45 -15.60
N GLU A 285 -1.70 -0.45 -15.81
CA GLU A 285 -2.30 -0.91 -17.06
C GLU A 285 -2.59 0.24 -18.04
N ARG A 286 -2.35 1.49 -17.66
CA ARG A 286 -2.72 2.67 -18.46
C ARG A 286 -2.11 2.61 -19.88
N PRO A 287 -2.93 2.63 -20.94
CA PRO A 287 -2.42 2.57 -22.30
C PRO A 287 -1.74 3.89 -22.69
N TYR A 288 -0.73 3.78 -23.55
CA TYR A 288 -0.06 4.87 -24.24
C TYR A 288 0.07 4.51 -25.73
N GLY A 289 -0.98 4.79 -26.51
CA GLY A 289 -1.12 4.24 -27.86
C GLY A 289 -1.26 2.71 -27.81
N THR A 290 -0.43 1.99 -28.55
CA THR A 290 -0.30 0.52 -28.49
C THR A 290 0.81 0.06 -27.54
N ALA A 291 1.29 0.95 -26.68
CA ALA A 291 2.25 0.68 -25.60
C ALA A 291 1.62 0.94 -24.22
N SER A 292 2.39 0.78 -23.15
CA SER A 292 1.97 1.10 -21.77
C SER A 292 2.63 2.37 -21.26
N TYR A 293 1.93 3.09 -20.38
CA TYR A 293 2.50 4.20 -19.62
C TYR A 293 3.51 3.72 -18.56
N VAL A 294 3.29 2.53 -18.01
CA VAL A 294 4.20 1.82 -17.09
C VAL A 294 4.29 0.35 -17.54
N PRO A 295 5.19 0.03 -18.50
CA PRO A 295 5.35 -1.32 -19.02
C PRO A 295 5.72 -2.35 -17.93
N ALA A 296 5.37 -3.61 -18.18
CA ALA A 296 5.86 -4.72 -17.36
C ALA A 296 7.37 -4.88 -17.57
N ASP A 297 8.13 -5.17 -16.53
CA ASP A 297 9.57 -5.38 -16.65
C ASP A 297 9.89 -6.66 -17.46
N ILE A 298 11.09 -6.73 -18.06
CA ILE A 298 11.56 -7.92 -18.77
C ILE A 298 11.61 -9.16 -17.86
N LYS A 299 11.75 -8.99 -16.54
CA LYS A 299 11.65 -10.07 -15.54
C LYS A 299 10.38 -10.90 -15.71
N ILE A 300 9.25 -10.28 -16.03
CA ILE A 300 7.97 -10.99 -16.17
C ILE A 300 8.05 -11.99 -17.33
N ALA A 301 8.58 -11.55 -18.48
CA ALA A 301 8.80 -12.43 -19.62
C ALA A 301 9.90 -13.46 -19.34
N TYR A 302 10.99 -13.05 -18.68
CA TYR A 302 12.08 -13.94 -18.26
C TYR A 302 11.58 -15.12 -17.42
N LEU A 303 10.72 -14.85 -16.44
CA LEU A 303 10.15 -15.86 -15.56
C LEU A 303 9.13 -16.78 -16.27
N ALA A 304 8.41 -16.26 -17.27
CA ALA A 304 7.34 -16.98 -17.95
C ALA A 304 7.79 -17.74 -19.21
N ASP A 305 8.98 -17.47 -19.73
CA ASP A 305 9.51 -18.07 -20.96
C ASP A 305 9.96 -19.51 -20.75
N LYS A 306 9.17 -20.46 -21.24
CA LYS A 306 9.47 -21.90 -21.15
C LYS A 306 10.75 -22.29 -21.88
N THR A 307 11.22 -21.46 -22.82
CA THR A 307 12.42 -21.74 -23.61
C THR A 307 13.70 -21.25 -22.92
N ASN A 308 13.58 -20.46 -21.85
CA ASN A 308 14.69 -19.84 -21.12
C ASN A 308 15.63 -19.02 -22.02
N LYS A 309 15.10 -18.33 -23.04
CA LYS A 309 15.88 -17.53 -24.01
C LYS A 309 15.77 -16.03 -23.76
N THR A 310 14.76 -15.60 -23.03
CA THR A 310 14.58 -14.20 -22.66
C THR A 310 15.76 -13.74 -21.80
N PRO A 311 16.44 -12.64 -22.16
CA PRO A 311 17.54 -12.13 -21.36
C PRO A 311 17.04 -11.42 -20.08
N THR A 312 17.92 -11.25 -19.10
CA THR A 312 17.62 -10.51 -17.86
C THR A 312 17.69 -8.98 -18.04
N ALA A 313 18.19 -8.50 -19.18
CA ALA A 313 18.17 -7.10 -19.58
C ALA A 313 17.89 -7.01 -21.07
N TYR A 314 17.21 -5.94 -21.49
CA TYR A 314 16.86 -5.79 -22.89
C TYR A 314 18.09 -5.50 -23.76
N PRO A 315 18.22 -6.06 -24.98
CA PRO A 315 19.38 -5.84 -25.85
C PRO A 315 19.65 -4.36 -26.13
N THR A 316 20.90 -3.93 -25.95
CA THR A 316 21.33 -2.54 -26.20
C THR A 316 21.47 -2.20 -27.68
N ASN A 317 21.61 -3.20 -28.56
CA ASN A 317 21.54 -3.01 -29.99
C ASN A 317 20.11 -2.60 -30.40
N ASN A 318 19.95 -1.37 -30.87
CA ASN A 318 18.65 -0.79 -31.24
C ASN A 318 17.97 -1.47 -32.43
N SER A 319 18.72 -2.24 -33.23
CA SER A 319 18.18 -3.05 -34.33
C SER A 319 17.50 -4.34 -33.84
N VAL A 320 17.66 -4.69 -32.56
CA VAL A 320 17.08 -5.91 -31.99
C VAL A 320 15.74 -5.58 -31.32
N ILE A 321 14.70 -6.27 -31.79
CA ILE A 321 13.39 -6.34 -31.16
C ILE A 321 13.16 -7.79 -30.71
N LEU A 322 12.93 -8.00 -29.41
CA LEU A 322 12.63 -9.35 -28.91
C LEU A 322 11.26 -9.79 -29.43
N GLY A 323 11.17 -11.05 -29.87
CA GLY A 323 9.90 -11.67 -30.23
C GLY A 323 9.03 -11.97 -29.01
N PRO A 324 7.75 -12.33 -29.22
CA PRO A 324 6.92 -12.85 -28.13
C PRO A 324 7.51 -14.16 -27.58
N ILE A 325 7.32 -14.41 -26.28
CA ILE A 325 7.77 -15.62 -25.61
C ILE A 325 6.75 -16.75 -25.80
N GLU A 326 7.19 -17.98 -25.54
CA GLU A 326 6.30 -19.11 -25.32
C GLU A 326 6.21 -19.39 -23.83
N SER A 327 5.00 -19.51 -23.28
CA SER A 327 4.77 -19.81 -21.86
C SER A 327 3.89 -21.04 -21.70
N ASP A 328 4.18 -21.84 -20.69
CA ASP A 328 3.30 -22.94 -20.27
C ASP A 328 2.12 -22.42 -19.41
N ASP A 329 2.17 -21.16 -18.98
CA ASP A 329 1.11 -20.53 -18.19
C ASP A 329 0.10 -19.80 -19.08
N LYS A 330 -1.13 -20.33 -19.15
CA LYS A 330 -2.23 -19.70 -19.90
C LYS A 330 -2.59 -18.30 -19.40
N ARG A 331 -2.32 -17.98 -18.14
CA ARG A 331 -2.56 -16.65 -17.57
C ARG A 331 -1.68 -15.60 -18.23
N PHE A 332 -0.44 -15.95 -18.60
CA PHE A 332 0.48 -14.99 -19.21
C PHE A 332 -0.14 -14.33 -20.44
N TYR A 333 -0.76 -15.12 -21.31
CA TYR A 333 -1.44 -14.65 -22.53
C TYR A 333 -2.72 -13.86 -22.29
N GLN A 334 -3.29 -13.92 -21.08
CA GLN A 334 -4.47 -13.15 -20.69
C GLN A 334 -4.10 -11.86 -19.96
N TYR A 335 -3.06 -11.93 -19.12
CA TYR A 335 -2.67 -10.85 -18.22
C TYR A 335 -1.67 -9.90 -18.87
N PHE A 336 -0.91 -10.37 -19.85
CA PHE A 336 0.11 -9.58 -20.54
C PHE A 336 -0.08 -9.62 -22.06
N THR A 337 0.05 -8.45 -22.69
CA THR A 337 -0.04 -8.27 -24.13
C THR A 337 1.31 -7.88 -24.69
N TYR A 338 1.77 -8.59 -25.73
CA TYR A 338 2.98 -8.27 -26.47
C TYR A 338 2.78 -7.04 -27.37
N THR A 339 3.79 -6.18 -27.48
CA THR A 339 3.84 -5.05 -28.40
C THR A 339 5.28 -4.79 -28.86
N ASN A 340 5.44 -4.38 -30.13
CA ASN A 340 6.72 -3.88 -30.66
C ASN A 340 6.88 -2.36 -30.46
N ASN A 341 5.89 -1.69 -29.88
CA ASN A 341 5.92 -0.28 -29.59
C ASN A 341 6.40 -0.04 -28.15
N PHE A 342 7.55 0.62 -27.99
CA PHE A 342 8.12 0.94 -26.69
C PHE A 342 7.50 2.18 -26.03
N GLY A 343 6.60 2.88 -26.73
CA GLY A 343 5.81 3.98 -26.17
C GLY A 343 6.67 5.11 -25.60
N ILE A 344 6.58 5.29 -24.29
CA ILE A 344 7.24 6.38 -23.54
C ILE A 344 8.69 6.06 -23.14
N LEU A 345 9.20 4.88 -23.49
CA LEU A 345 10.56 4.49 -23.17
C LEU A 345 11.58 5.24 -24.06
N LEU A 346 12.64 5.76 -23.45
CA LEU A 346 13.64 6.64 -24.05
C LEU A 346 14.99 5.95 -24.05
N GLU A 347 15.57 5.74 -25.24
CA GLU A 347 16.86 5.05 -25.38
C GLU A 347 18.00 5.78 -24.66
N ALA A 348 17.96 7.11 -24.62
CA ALA A 348 18.93 7.95 -23.92
C ALA A 348 18.99 7.72 -22.39
N ARG A 349 18.00 7.02 -21.83
CA ARG A 349 17.93 6.64 -20.40
C ARG A 349 18.17 5.15 -20.16
N GLY A 350 18.70 4.46 -21.17
CA GLY A 350 19.13 3.07 -21.09
C GLY A 350 18.15 2.12 -21.76
N ARG A 351 18.54 1.59 -22.91
CA ARG A 351 17.77 0.56 -23.63
C ARG A 351 17.63 -0.75 -22.83
N GLY A 352 18.53 -1.02 -21.88
CA GLY A 352 18.45 -2.20 -21.01
C GLY A 352 17.17 -2.30 -20.18
N LEU A 353 16.50 -1.17 -19.95
CA LEU A 353 15.22 -1.08 -19.24
C LEU A 353 14.01 -1.34 -20.15
N PHE A 354 14.19 -1.67 -21.43
CA PHE A 354 13.07 -1.82 -22.34
C PHE A 354 12.31 -3.13 -22.11
N SER A 355 11.05 -3.16 -22.51
CA SER A 355 10.21 -4.35 -22.47
C SER A 355 9.17 -4.30 -23.57
N ASN A 356 8.79 -5.47 -24.09
CA ASN A 356 7.75 -5.63 -25.10
C ASN A 356 6.38 -5.98 -24.51
N TYR A 357 6.19 -5.92 -23.19
CA TYR A 357 4.95 -6.36 -22.55
C TYR A 357 4.26 -5.24 -21.78
N MET A 358 2.93 -5.20 -21.95
CA MET A 358 2.01 -4.42 -21.13
C MET A 358 1.05 -5.34 -20.38
N ARG A 359 0.46 -4.83 -19.30
CA ARG A 359 -0.61 -5.49 -18.56
C ARG A 359 -1.96 -5.31 -19.25
N SER A 360 -2.85 -6.29 -19.12
CA SER A 360 -4.18 -6.29 -19.76
C SER A 360 -5.27 -6.96 -18.91
N ARG A 361 -5.03 -7.22 -17.61
CA ARG A 361 -5.90 -8.09 -16.81
C ARG A 361 -7.17 -7.38 -16.32
N TRP A 362 -7.09 -6.11 -15.96
CA TRP A 362 -8.10 -5.46 -15.11
C TRP A 362 -8.85 -4.29 -15.76
N MET A 363 -8.41 -3.77 -16.91
CA MET A 363 -9.07 -2.61 -17.54
C MET A 363 -10.44 -2.92 -18.19
N TYR A 364 -11.48 -2.24 -17.72
CA TYR A 364 -12.88 -2.37 -18.19
C TYR A 364 -13.25 -1.34 -19.28
N PRO A 365 -14.18 -1.61 -20.23
CA PRO A 365 -14.56 -2.93 -20.76
C PRO A 365 -13.55 -3.45 -21.80
N LYS A 366 -12.58 -2.62 -22.20
CA LYS A 366 -11.36 -2.98 -22.93
C LYS A 366 -10.39 -1.80 -22.86
N LEU A 367 -9.32 -1.93 -22.07
CA LEU A 367 -8.25 -0.92 -21.92
C LEU A 367 -8.76 0.50 -21.55
N SER A 368 -9.90 0.61 -20.84
CA SER A 368 -10.36 1.88 -20.25
C SER A 368 -10.03 1.95 -18.76
N THR A 369 -10.20 3.14 -18.16
CA THR A 369 -9.79 3.44 -16.78
C THR A 369 -10.66 2.73 -15.73
N LEU A 370 -10.05 2.41 -14.60
CA LEU A 370 -10.74 1.88 -13.42
C LEU A 370 -11.50 2.95 -12.61
N ASN A 371 -11.21 4.23 -12.84
CA ASN A 371 -11.86 5.35 -12.16
C ASN A 371 -13.14 5.81 -12.88
N VAL A 372 -13.97 4.86 -13.33
CA VAL A 372 -15.25 5.12 -13.98
C VAL A 372 -16.33 4.31 -13.30
N ALA A 373 -17.51 4.92 -13.12
CA ALA A 373 -18.64 4.27 -12.48
C ALA A 373 -18.98 2.93 -13.18
N GLY A 374 -19.12 1.87 -12.39
CA GLY A 374 -19.36 0.51 -12.88
C GLY A 374 -18.10 -0.33 -13.14
N ALA A 375 -16.90 0.26 -13.13
CA ALA A 375 -15.66 -0.51 -13.22
C ALA A 375 -15.45 -1.38 -11.96
N VAL A 376 -15.08 -2.65 -12.16
CA VAL A 376 -14.82 -3.61 -11.07
C VAL A 376 -13.33 -3.58 -10.73
N ASN A 377 -13.00 -3.18 -9.51
CA ASN A 377 -11.64 -2.99 -9.05
C ASN A 377 -11.20 -4.14 -8.13
N PRO A 378 -10.05 -4.79 -8.37
CA PRO A 378 -9.49 -5.70 -7.39
C PRO A 378 -9.03 -4.92 -6.15
N TYR A 379 -9.41 -5.38 -4.96
CA TYR A 379 -8.88 -4.86 -3.69
C TYR A 379 -8.03 -5.89 -2.95
N PHE A 380 -8.49 -7.14 -2.89
CA PHE A 380 -7.73 -8.25 -2.31
C PHE A 380 -8.04 -9.55 -3.07
N LEU A 381 -7.01 -10.22 -3.60
CA LEU A 381 -7.19 -11.49 -4.31
C LEU A 381 -7.15 -12.67 -3.33
N ALA A 382 -8.03 -13.65 -3.52
CA ALA A 382 -8.00 -14.87 -2.71
C ALA A 382 -6.71 -15.67 -2.89
N GLU A 383 -6.10 -15.57 -4.07
CA GLU A 383 -4.82 -16.22 -4.30
C GLU A 383 -3.70 -15.62 -3.44
N GLU A 384 -3.75 -14.33 -3.10
CA GLU A 384 -2.75 -13.76 -2.19
C GLU A 384 -2.82 -14.45 -0.82
N THR A 385 -4.02 -14.68 -0.30
CA THR A 385 -4.22 -15.42 0.94
C THR A 385 -3.69 -16.85 0.85
N ARG A 386 -3.87 -17.53 -0.30
CA ARG A 386 -3.27 -18.85 -0.56
C ARG A 386 -1.75 -18.80 -0.56
N LEU A 387 -1.15 -17.82 -1.24
CA LEU A 387 0.30 -17.67 -1.30
C LEU A 387 0.88 -17.35 0.07
N LEU A 388 0.20 -16.56 0.89
CA LEU A 388 0.58 -16.31 2.28
C LEU A 388 0.54 -17.59 3.13
N ARG A 389 -0.44 -18.49 2.91
CA ARG A 389 -0.43 -19.83 3.55
C ARG A 389 0.73 -20.68 3.06
N ALA A 390 0.95 -20.75 1.75
CA ALA A 390 2.03 -21.55 1.15
C ALA A 390 3.41 -21.07 1.64
N GLU A 391 3.61 -19.76 1.68
CA GLU A 391 4.84 -19.15 2.16
C GLU A 391 5.03 -19.36 3.66
N ALA A 392 4.00 -19.17 4.49
CA ALA A 392 4.12 -19.43 5.93
C ALA A 392 4.49 -20.90 6.19
N LYS A 393 3.89 -21.85 5.47
CA LYS A 393 4.26 -23.27 5.53
C LYS A 393 5.69 -23.53 5.05
N TYR A 394 6.14 -22.85 3.99
CA TYR A 394 7.53 -22.90 3.54
C TYR A 394 8.50 -22.47 4.66
N TRP A 395 8.24 -21.36 5.36
CA TRP A 395 9.08 -20.91 6.47
C TRP A 395 9.01 -21.81 7.70
N LEU A 396 7.87 -22.49 7.91
CA LEU A 396 7.70 -23.54 8.91
C LEU A 396 8.38 -24.86 8.52
N LYS A 397 8.98 -24.95 7.32
CA LYS A 397 9.56 -26.16 6.72
C LYS A 397 8.54 -27.27 6.47
N ASP A 398 7.26 -26.93 6.42
CA ASP A 398 6.17 -27.79 5.97
C ASP A 398 6.07 -27.71 4.43
N TYR A 399 7.05 -28.32 3.76
CA TYR A 399 7.15 -28.27 2.30
C TYR A 399 6.03 -29.04 1.60
N ASP A 400 5.56 -30.14 2.18
CA ASP A 400 4.41 -30.89 1.65
C ASP A 400 3.14 -30.05 1.75
N GLY A 401 2.89 -29.39 2.88
CA GLY A 401 1.75 -28.51 3.04
C GLY A 401 1.82 -27.25 2.16
N ALA A 402 3.02 -26.72 1.91
CA ALA A 402 3.22 -25.62 0.97
C ALA A 402 2.95 -26.05 -0.48
N ALA A 403 3.45 -27.21 -0.89
CA ALA A 403 3.17 -27.80 -2.19
C ALA A 403 1.67 -28.07 -2.37
N ALA A 404 0.99 -28.57 -1.33
CA ALA A 404 -0.44 -28.81 -1.36
C ALA A 404 -1.27 -27.54 -1.63
N GLU A 405 -0.87 -26.39 -1.08
CA GLU A 405 -1.53 -25.11 -1.39
C GLU A 405 -1.41 -24.74 -2.86
N LEU A 406 -0.19 -24.86 -3.42
CA LEU A 406 0.14 -24.49 -4.81
C LEU A 406 -0.44 -25.49 -5.83
N ASN A 407 -0.55 -26.77 -5.45
CA ASN A 407 -1.01 -27.85 -6.34
C ASN A 407 -2.52 -28.09 -6.24
N ALA A 408 -3.21 -27.44 -5.32
CA ALA A 408 -4.67 -27.53 -5.21
C ALA A 408 -5.32 -27.19 -6.56
N SER A 409 -6.31 -27.98 -6.99
CA SER A 409 -7.01 -27.77 -8.27
C SER A 409 -7.66 -26.38 -8.40
N THR A 410 -7.92 -25.72 -7.27
CA THR A 410 -8.46 -24.35 -7.18
C THR A 410 -7.40 -23.25 -7.15
N ALA A 411 -6.10 -23.57 -7.05
CA ALA A 411 -5.04 -22.56 -7.12
C ALA A 411 -5.00 -21.93 -8.52
N SER A 412 -4.76 -20.62 -8.62
CA SER A 412 -4.77 -19.91 -9.90
C SER A 412 -3.80 -20.52 -10.91
N ARG A 413 -2.62 -20.98 -10.48
CA ARG A 413 -1.67 -21.71 -11.34
C ARG A 413 -2.22 -22.98 -11.94
N LYS A 414 -3.09 -23.69 -11.22
CA LYS A 414 -3.72 -24.93 -11.68
C LYS A 414 -4.95 -24.62 -12.52
N GLN A 415 -5.88 -23.87 -11.95
CA GLN A 415 -7.20 -23.61 -12.53
C GLN A 415 -7.12 -22.72 -13.78
N LYS A 416 -6.39 -21.61 -13.68
CA LYS A 416 -6.29 -20.61 -14.76
C LYS A 416 -5.06 -20.86 -15.63
N GLY A 417 -3.92 -21.17 -15.01
CA GLY A 417 -2.65 -21.34 -15.70
C GLY A 417 -2.46 -22.71 -16.38
N GLY A 418 -3.02 -23.77 -15.81
CA GLY A 418 -2.81 -25.14 -16.29
C GLY A 418 -1.42 -25.70 -16.01
N LEU A 419 -0.69 -25.13 -15.04
CA LEU A 419 0.69 -25.50 -14.73
C LEU A 419 0.80 -26.86 -14.02
N PRO A 420 1.93 -27.57 -14.16
CA PRO A 420 2.18 -28.82 -13.46
C PRO A 420 2.31 -28.61 -11.94
N ASP A 421 2.28 -29.73 -11.22
CA ASP A 421 2.48 -29.76 -9.77
C ASP A 421 3.92 -29.35 -9.41
N VAL A 422 4.03 -28.56 -8.34
CA VAL A 422 5.28 -28.18 -7.70
C VAL A 422 5.74 -29.31 -6.80
N ILE A 423 7.01 -29.69 -6.91
CA ILE A 423 7.64 -30.68 -6.04
C ILE A 423 7.87 -30.03 -4.66
N ALA A 424 7.61 -30.79 -3.58
CA ALA A 424 7.77 -30.35 -2.19
C ALA A 424 9.24 -30.22 -1.74
N THR A 425 10.02 -29.36 -2.41
CA THR A 425 11.39 -29.00 -2.03
C THR A 425 11.51 -27.51 -1.84
N ALA A 426 12.43 -27.07 -0.96
CA ALA A 426 12.62 -25.65 -0.69
C ALA A 426 12.87 -24.82 -1.96
N SER A 427 13.73 -25.29 -2.87
CA SER A 427 14.03 -24.58 -4.12
C SER A 427 12.81 -24.47 -5.02
N ALA A 428 12.16 -25.59 -5.34
CA ALA A 428 11.01 -25.59 -6.25
C ALA A 428 9.83 -24.77 -5.71
N LEU A 429 9.60 -24.82 -4.39
CA LEU A 429 8.57 -24.02 -3.73
C LEU A 429 8.90 -22.53 -3.78
N ARG A 430 10.14 -22.14 -3.47
CA ARG A 430 10.54 -20.73 -3.51
C ARG A 430 10.41 -20.15 -4.92
N ASP A 431 10.83 -20.90 -5.94
CA ASP A 431 10.73 -20.47 -7.34
C ASP A 431 9.26 -20.38 -7.79
N ALA A 432 8.44 -21.36 -7.42
CA ALA A 432 7.01 -21.35 -7.68
C ALA A 432 6.30 -20.17 -7.00
N ILE A 433 6.58 -19.91 -5.72
CA ILE A 433 5.97 -18.79 -4.98
C ILE A 433 6.42 -17.45 -5.59
N HIS A 434 7.68 -17.31 -5.98
CA HIS A 434 8.17 -16.11 -6.66
C HIS A 434 7.42 -15.87 -7.99
N TYR A 435 7.27 -16.92 -8.80
CA TYR A 435 6.51 -16.86 -10.04
C TYR A 435 5.05 -16.44 -9.79
N GLU A 436 4.38 -17.03 -8.80
CA GLU A 436 2.98 -16.71 -8.50
C GLU A 436 2.79 -15.27 -8.00
N TYR A 437 3.69 -14.74 -7.16
CA TYR A 437 3.67 -13.32 -6.79
C TYR A 437 3.92 -12.41 -8.00
N ALA A 438 4.76 -12.83 -8.95
CA ALA A 438 5.07 -12.04 -10.13
C ALA A 438 3.94 -12.03 -11.17
N ILE A 439 3.15 -13.11 -11.29
CA ILE A 439 2.10 -13.27 -12.31
C ILE A 439 0.69 -13.01 -11.78
N GLU A 440 0.29 -13.67 -10.68
CA GLU A 440 -1.10 -13.61 -10.22
C GLU A 440 -1.37 -12.38 -9.33
N ILE A 441 -0.38 -11.89 -8.60
CA ILE A 441 -0.55 -10.77 -7.65
C ILE A 441 -0.24 -9.41 -8.29
N ASP A 442 0.38 -9.40 -9.48
CA ASP A 442 0.87 -8.20 -10.17
C ASP A 442 -0.14 -7.03 -10.17
N GLY A 443 0.24 -5.93 -9.50
CA GLY A 443 -0.58 -4.73 -9.28
C GLY A 443 -1.77 -4.89 -8.33
N ALA A 444 -2.49 -6.02 -8.39
CA ALA A 444 -3.72 -6.26 -7.64
C ALA A 444 -3.52 -6.56 -6.15
N GLY A 445 -2.31 -6.94 -5.73
CA GLY A 445 -1.96 -7.14 -4.31
C GLY A 445 -1.80 -5.83 -3.50
N GLY A 446 -1.93 -4.66 -4.12
CA GLY A 446 -1.73 -3.37 -3.45
C GLY A 446 -0.27 -2.89 -3.44
N THR A 447 -0.03 -1.78 -2.75
CA THR A 447 1.13 -0.88 -2.96
C THR A 447 2.52 -1.54 -2.92
N PHE A 448 2.75 -2.61 -2.15
CA PHE A 448 4.12 -3.13 -1.95
C PHE A 448 4.29 -4.65 -2.05
N VAL A 449 3.24 -5.41 -2.38
CA VAL A 449 3.24 -6.87 -2.07
C VAL A 449 4.32 -7.67 -2.80
N PRO A 450 4.50 -7.57 -4.14
CA PRO A 450 5.63 -8.22 -4.81
C PRO A 450 7.00 -7.75 -4.29
N PHE A 451 7.12 -6.45 -3.97
CA PHE A 451 8.35 -5.88 -3.40
C PHE A 451 8.70 -6.51 -2.04
N THR A 452 7.75 -6.61 -1.11
CA THR A 452 8.04 -7.18 0.21
C THR A 452 8.29 -8.68 0.14
N PHE A 453 7.70 -9.39 -0.84
CA PHE A 453 8.03 -10.79 -1.12
C PHE A 453 9.48 -10.93 -1.57
N MET A 454 9.91 -10.12 -2.53
CA MET A 454 11.28 -10.17 -3.02
C MET A 454 12.27 -9.77 -1.93
N ARG A 455 11.95 -8.75 -1.14
CA ARG A 455 12.74 -8.29 0.00
C ARG A 455 13.04 -9.41 0.99
N ARG A 456 12.00 -10.07 1.52
CA ARG A 456 12.15 -11.15 2.53
C ARG A 456 12.72 -12.45 1.98
N ASN A 457 12.99 -12.52 0.68
CA ASN A 457 13.58 -13.68 0.01
C ASN A 457 14.95 -13.38 -0.60
N ASP A 458 15.55 -12.20 -0.41
CA ASP A 458 16.79 -11.77 -1.07
C ASP A 458 16.69 -11.89 -2.61
N LEU A 459 15.61 -11.38 -3.18
CA LEU A 459 15.39 -11.38 -4.64
C LEU A 459 15.52 -9.99 -5.26
N LEU A 460 15.50 -8.90 -4.50
CA LEU A 460 15.68 -7.54 -5.03
C LEU A 460 17.06 -7.37 -5.66
N GLN A 461 17.17 -6.60 -6.74
CA GLN A 461 18.47 -6.25 -7.32
C GLN A 461 19.39 -5.53 -6.31
N GLY A 462 20.69 -5.77 -6.40
CA GLY A 462 21.69 -5.12 -5.55
C GLY A 462 21.58 -3.59 -5.59
N GLY A 463 21.65 -2.97 -4.40
CA GLY A 463 21.52 -1.51 -4.27
C GLY A 463 20.07 -0.99 -4.21
N THR A 464 19.06 -1.86 -4.30
CA THR A 464 17.64 -1.46 -4.11
C THR A 464 17.38 -1.15 -2.62
N PRO A 465 16.75 -0.02 -2.27
CA PRO A 465 16.27 0.19 -0.90
C PRO A 465 15.29 -0.91 -0.47
N THR A 466 15.44 -1.41 0.75
CA THR A 466 14.51 -2.40 1.32
C THR A 466 13.37 -1.73 2.09
N GLN A 467 13.45 -0.43 2.31
CA GLN A 467 12.48 0.38 3.06
C GLN A 467 12.66 1.86 2.72
N PHE A 468 11.64 2.67 3.00
CA PHE A 468 11.77 4.12 2.94
C PHE A 468 12.34 4.69 4.24
N PRO A 469 13.14 5.78 4.16
CA PRO A 469 13.48 6.60 5.32
C PRO A 469 12.26 7.44 5.73
N ILE A 470 12.30 8.01 6.93
CA ILE A 470 11.37 9.08 7.31
C ILE A 470 11.52 10.26 6.32
N PRO A 471 10.41 10.84 5.81
CA PRO A 471 10.49 11.97 4.88
C PRO A 471 11.28 13.16 5.46
N GLN A 472 12.15 13.80 4.67
CA GLN A 472 12.99 14.93 5.12
C GLN A 472 12.25 15.97 5.97
N ILE A 473 11.09 16.46 5.52
CA ILE A 473 10.32 17.50 6.25
C ILE A 473 10.01 17.04 7.69
N ARG A 474 9.73 15.75 7.90
CA ARG A 474 9.44 15.21 9.22
C ARG A 474 10.67 15.21 10.13
N LEU A 475 11.85 14.91 9.57
CA LEU A 475 13.13 14.95 10.29
C LEU A 475 13.52 16.38 10.67
N GLU A 476 13.38 17.32 9.72
CA GLU A 476 13.67 18.75 9.94
C GLU A 476 12.80 19.36 11.03
N LEU A 477 11.51 19.01 11.08
CA LEU A 477 10.57 19.48 12.11
C LEU A 477 10.99 19.13 13.54
N ILE A 478 11.76 18.05 13.74
CA ILE A 478 12.23 17.61 15.05
C ILE A 478 13.76 17.77 15.21
N GLY A 479 14.45 18.31 14.20
CA GLY A 479 15.90 18.51 14.23
C GLY A 479 16.74 17.24 14.08
N GLU A 480 16.18 16.16 13.52
CA GLU A 480 16.95 14.94 13.20
C GLU A 480 17.69 15.08 11.85
N PRO A 481 18.90 14.50 11.68
CA PRO A 481 19.61 14.50 10.41
C PRO A 481 18.86 13.75 9.30
N VAL A 482 18.91 14.28 8.08
CA VAL A 482 18.37 13.60 6.89
C VAL A 482 19.21 12.37 6.55
N TYR A 483 18.55 11.24 6.31
CA TYR A 483 19.17 9.98 5.90
C TYR A 483 18.38 9.32 4.75
N THR A 484 18.97 8.27 4.16
CA THR A 484 18.36 7.53 3.05
C THR A 484 19.00 6.13 2.91
N PHE A 485 18.50 5.35 1.95
CA PHE A 485 18.96 4.01 1.59
C PHE A 485 19.14 3.90 0.07
N GLY A 486 19.66 2.75 -0.39
CA GLY A 486 19.86 2.46 -1.81
C GLY A 486 21.22 2.87 -2.36
N GLY A 487 21.48 2.46 -3.59
CA GLY A 487 22.74 2.68 -4.31
C GLY A 487 23.60 1.43 -4.35
N LYS A 488 24.21 1.14 -5.52
CA LYS A 488 25.18 0.03 -5.70
C LYS A 488 26.28 0.07 -4.63
N ASP A 489 26.86 1.24 -4.37
CA ASP A 489 27.97 1.41 -3.42
C ASP A 489 27.54 1.22 -1.95
N ALA A 490 26.23 1.27 -1.67
CA ALA A 490 25.66 1.04 -0.35
C ALA A 490 25.00 -0.34 -0.22
N ALA A 491 25.24 -1.27 -1.16
CA ALA A 491 24.71 -2.63 -1.07
C ALA A 491 25.12 -3.29 0.26
N GLY A 492 24.15 -3.81 1.01
CA GLY A 492 24.38 -4.37 2.35
C GLY A 492 24.30 -3.38 3.51
N GLU A 493 24.11 -2.07 3.25
CA GLU A 493 23.90 -1.04 4.28
C GLU A 493 22.79 -1.46 5.25
N LYS A 494 23.04 -1.25 6.54
CA LYS A 494 22.11 -1.57 7.63
C LYS A 494 21.35 -0.33 8.07
N GLY A 495 20.09 -0.52 8.44
CA GLY A 495 19.27 0.50 9.08
C GLY A 495 19.54 0.65 10.57
N LYS A 496 18.78 1.53 11.22
CA LYS A 496 18.99 1.93 12.62
C LYS A 496 18.85 0.76 13.61
N PHE A 497 18.07 -0.26 13.28
CA PHE A 497 17.83 -1.42 14.15
C PHE A 497 18.56 -2.70 13.67
N GLY A 498 19.58 -2.55 12.81
CA GLY A 498 20.40 -3.66 12.30
C GLY A 498 19.77 -4.47 11.16
N GLU A 499 18.56 -4.11 10.74
CA GLU A 499 17.89 -4.64 9.56
C GLU A 499 18.64 -4.26 8.27
N LEU A 500 18.50 -5.06 7.21
CA LEU A 500 19.03 -4.68 5.91
C LEU A 500 18.28 -3.44 5.40
N GLY A 501 18.97 -2.33 5.15
CA GLY A 501 18.40 -1.10 4.57
C GLY A 501 18.56 -1.00 3.05
N THR A 502 19.62 -1.62 2.52
CA THR A 502 19.91 -1.67 1.08
C THR A 502 20.24 -3.09 0.64
N ALA A 503 19.52 -3.58 -0.37
CA ALA A 503 19.66 -4.95 -0.88
C ALA A 503 21.11 -5.29 -1.25
N ARG A 504 21.53 -6.50 -0.88
CA ARG A 504 22.83 -7.06 -1.27
C ARG A 504 22.79 -7.46 -2.75
N ASP A 505 23.95 -7.64 -3.35
CA ASP A 505 24.05 -8.06 -4.75
C ASP A 505 23.90 -9.59 -4.93
N ASN A 506 22.76 -10.11 -4.48
CA ASN A 506 22.42 -11.54 -4.51
C ASN A 506 20.98 -11.81 -4.98
N GLY A 507 20.34 -10.81 -5.58
CA GLY A 507 18.96 -10.87 -6.07
C GLY A 507 18.75 -11.75 -7.30
N TRP A 508 17.55 -11.66 -7.88
CA TRP A 508 17.19 -12.42 -9.09
C TRP A 508 18.06 -12.04 -10.30
N LYS A 509 18.51 -10.79 -10.35
CA LYS A 509 19.40 -10.22 -11.35
C LYS A 509 20.57 -9.54 -10.62
N PRO A 510 21.81 -9.98 -10.87
CA PRO A 510 22.99 -9.30 -10.34
C PRO A 510 23.04 -7.85 -10.84
N ALA A 511 23.46 -6.92 -10.00
CA ALA A 511 23.84 -5.59 -10.44
C ALA A 511 25.04 -5.77 -11.38
N SER A 512 24.83 -5.50 -12.69
CA SER A 512 25.88 -5.65 -13.70
C SER A 512 27.24 -5.12 -13.20
N PRO A 513 28.37 -5.77 -13.57
CA PRO A 513 29.71 -5.34 -13.20
C PRO A 513 29.95 -3.84 -13.39
#